data_AF-A0A1I1AU96-F1
#
_entry.id   AF-A0A1I1AU96-F1
#
_cell.length_a   1.000
_cell.length_b   1.000
_cell.length_c   1.000
_cell.angle_alpha   90.00
_cell.angle_beta   90.00
_cell.angle_gamma   90.00
#
_symmetry.space_group_name_H-M   'P 1'
#
loop_
_entity.id
_entity.type
_entity.pdbx_description
1 polymer ?
#
loop_
_entity_poly.entity_id
_entity_poly.type
_entity_poly.pdbx_seq_one_letter_code
_entity_poly.pdbx_strand_id
1 'polypeptide(L)'
;MKEPKSPMGRMWHLYKTGGITPAIASMLGSSNAQQMAFIRQVSRDQRKESALDTPLSEMEAVVFDLETTGFNPYNGDEILSVGGVLIKGGELEAAEPFYRLVNPRRKIPPHITELTGITDAMAQEAPDLMQGLHDFLDFIGKRVLIAHGSGHDKQFLNAALWKTSKVNLSHRVVDTMMVAKWLEPRRKSYGLDELLESYDIEITYRHHALHDSLMTAKLWFAFLELIQAKQVSTLGDLYAYLSRH
;
A
#
# COMPACT_ATOMS: atom_id res chain seq x y z
N MET A 1 -2.10 47.75 -32.17
CA MET A 1 -1.12 47.16 -31.21
C MET A 1 -1.86 46.19 -30.31
N LYS A 2 -1.64 44.88 -30.47
CA LYS A 2 -2.13 43.87 -29.53
C LYS A 2 -0.99 43.53 -28.58
N GLU A 3 -1.21 43.69 -27.28
CA GLU A 3 -0.24 43.36 -26.23
C GLU A 3 0.15 41.87 -26.25
N PRO A 4 1.40 41.52 -25.92
CA PRO A 4 1.83 40.14 -25.84
C PRO A 4 1.28 39.47 -24.57
N LYS A 5 0.59 38.34 -24.72
CA LYS A 5 0.14 37.51 -23.59
C LYS A 5 1.35 37.02 -22.79
N SER A 6 1.42 37.43 -21.53
CA SER A 6 2.45 37.05 -20.56
C SER A 6 2.70 35.52 -20.54
N PRO A 7 3.97 35.06 -20.58
CA PRO A 7 4.35 33.64 -20.50
C PRO A 7 3.86 32.95 -19.22
N MET A 8 3.62 33.74 -18.18
CA MET A 8 3.33 33.29 -16.81
C MET A 8 1.94 32.65 -16.69
N GLY A 9 0.97 33.06 -17.51
CA GLY A 9 -0.38 32.49 -17.51
C GLY A 9 -0.47 31.09 -18.10
N ARG A 10 0.41 30.76 -19.05
CA ARG A 10 0.48 29.41 -19.66
C ARG A 10 1.10 28.39 -18.71
N MET A 11 2.08 28.83 -17.92
CA MET A 11 2.77 28.03 -16.92
C MET A 11 1.83 27.64 -15.75
N TRP A 12 0.99 28.57 -15.31
CA TRP A 12 0.03 28.32 -14.22
C TRP A 12 -1.07 27.31 -14.61
N HIS A 13 -1.46 27.26 -15.88
CA HIS A 13 -2.44 26.32 -16.40
C HIS A 13 -1.89 24.88 -16.53
N LEU A 14 -0.58 24.74 -16.80
CA LEU A 14 0.14 23.46 -16.86
C LEU A 14 0.33 22.82 -15.48
N TYR A 15 0.59 23.63 -14.45
CA TYR A 15 0.66 23.15 -13.05
C TYR A 15 -0.69 22.65 -12.53
N LYS A 16 -1.81 23.29 -12.91
CA LYS A 16 -3.16 22.87 -12.50
C LYS A 16 -3.68 21.60 -13.20
N THR A 17 -3.04 21.15 -14.28
CA THR A 17 -3.50 20.00 -15.09
C THR A 17 -2.63 18.75 -14.95
N GLY A 18 -1.61 18.77 -14.07
CA GLY A 18 -0.79 17.57 -13.80
C GLY A 18 0.02 17.08 -15.01
N GLY A 19 0.26 17.95 -16.00
CA GLY A 19 1.04 17.62 -17.19
C GLY A 19 2.54 17.60 -16.92
N ILE A 20 3.23 16.54 -17.35
CA ILE A 20 4.68 16.50 -17.42
C ILE A 20 5.10 17.48 -18.53
N THR A 21 6.01 18.41 -18.24
CA THR A 21 6.55 19.28 -19.29
C THR A 21 7.44 18.45 -20.24
N PRO A 22 7.53 18.80 -21.53
CA PRO A 22 8.37 18.07 -22.49
C PRO A 22 9.83 17.90 -22.04
N ALA A 23 10.37 18.88 -21.31
CA ALA A 23 11.72 18.85 -20.76
C ALA A 23 11.90 17.83 -19.61
N ILE A 24 10.87 17.62 -18.78
CA ILE A 24 10.89 16.60 -17.71
C ILE A 24 10.70 15.20 -18.33
N ALA A 25 9.86 15.09 -19.35
CA ALA A 25 9.64 13.84 -20.07
C ALA A 25 10.88 13.37 -20.85
N SER A 26 11.73 14.29 -21.34
CA SER A 26 13.00 13.94 -22.00
C SER A 26 14.11 13.54 -21.02
N MET A 27 14.01 13.94 -19.74
CA MET A 27 14.98 13.57 -18.69
C MET A 27 14.64 12.22 -18.02
N LEU A 28 13.37 11.85 -18.03
CA LEU A 28 12.91 10.53 -17.63
C LEU A 28 13.08 9.60 -18.84
N GLY A 29 13.65 8.41 -18.67
CA GLY A 29 13.58 7.40 -19.73
C GLY A 29 12.12 7.18 -20.17
N SER A 30 11.88 6.83 -21.44
CA SER A 30 10.53 6.64 -21.99
C SER A 30 9.67 5.69 -21.13
N SER A 31 10.30 4.66 -20.56
CA SER A 31 9.67 3.73 -19.61
C SER A 31 9.16 4.44 -18.34
N ASN A 32 9.99 5.25 -17.69
CA ASN A 32 9.60 5.94 -16.44
C ASN A 32 8.47 6.96 -16.69
N ALA A 33 8.45 7.61 -17.85
CA ALA A 33 7.36 8.50 -18.23
C ALA A 33 6.02 7.73 -18.40
N GLN A 34 6.06 6.56 -19.03
CA GLN A 34 4.89 5.68 -19.18
C GLN A 34 4.39 5.17 -17.84
N GLN A 35 5.29 4.72 -16.96
CA GLN A 35 4.92 4.25 -15.62
C GLN A 35 4.31 5.37 -14.77
N MET A 36 4.89 6.57 -14.81
CA MET A 36 4.32 7.73 -14.12
C MET A 36 2.92 8.08 -14.64
N ALA A 37 2.71 8.03 -15.96
CA ALA A 37 1.40 8.25 -16.56
C ALA A 37 0.37 7.21 -16.09
N PHE A 38 0.78 5.93 -16.04
CA PHE A 38 -0.02 4.83 -15.49
C PHE A 38 -0.42 5.10 -14.03
N ILE A 39 0.54 5.39 -13.15
CA ILE A 39 0.27 5.67 -11.72
C ILE A 39 -0.74 6.81 -11.57
N ARG A 40 -0.56 7.90 -12.34
CA ARG A 40 -1.47 9.05 -12.31
C ARG A 40 -2.86 8.71 -12.84
N GLN A 41 -2.98 7.76 -13.76
CA GLN A 41 -4.26 7.28 -14.23
C GLN A 41 -4.96 6.44 -13.15
N VAL A 42 -4.27 5.46 -12.56
CA VAL A 42 -4.79 4.63 -11.45
C VAL A 42 -5.33 5.50 -10.32
N SER A 43 -4.58 6.51 -9.87
CA SER A 43 -5.03 7.42 -8.81
C SER A 43 -6.30 8.22 -9.16
N ARG A 44 -6.54 8.52 -10.44
CA ARG A 44 -7.73 9.25 -10.88
C ARG A 44 -8.95 8.34 -10.96
N ASP A 45 -8.77 7.13 -11.46
CA ASP A 45 -9.86 6.18 -11.65
C ASP A 45 -10.40 5.67 -10.31
N GLN A 46 -9.51 5.43 -9.34
CA GLN A 46 -9.88 5.02 -7.98
C GLN A 46 -10.81 6.00 -7.26
N ARG A 47 -10.65 7.31 -7.47
CA ARG A 47 -11.48 8.33 -6.79
C ARG A 47 -12.96 8.30 -7.18
N LYS A 48 -13.34 7.57 -8.22
CA LYS A 48 -14.70 7.54 -8.76
C LYS A 48 -15.54 6.37 -8.24
N GLU A 49 -14.94 5.42 -7.53
CA GLU A 49 -15.57 4.13 -7.20
C GLU A 49 -15.89 4.02 -5.70
N SER A 50 -17.09 3.56 -5.36
CA SER A 50 -17.50 3.34 -3.98
C SER A 50 -17.69 1.86 -3.73
N ALA A 51 -16.72 1.24 -3.05
CA ALA A 51 -16.80 -0.14 -2.56
C ALA A 51 -17.54 -0.25 -1.21
N LEU A 52 -18.26 0.79 -0.78
CA LEU A 52 -18.85 0.84 0.57
C LEU A 52 -20.00 -0.15 0.74
N ASP A 53 -20.79 -0.37 -0.31
CA ASP A 53 -21.96 -1.27 -0.22
C ASP A 53 -21.59 -2.74 -0.52
N THR A 54 -20.32 -3.02 -0.81
CA THR A 54 -19.84 -4.38 -1.10
C THR A 54 -19.88 -5.23 0.17
N PRO A 55 -20.53 -6.41 0.14
CA PRO A 55 -20.47 -7.37 1.25
C PRO A 55 -19.04 -7.81 1.51
N LEU A 56 -18.62 -7.84 2.79
CA LEU A 56 -17.27 -8.24 3.18
C LEU A 56 -16.94 -9.68 2.76
N SER A 57 -17.94 -10.56 2.69
CA SER A 57 -17.81 -11.95 2.22
C SER A 57 -17.53 -12.07 0.71
N GLU A 58 -17.81 -11.03 -0.07
CA GLU A 58 -17.62 -11.01 -1.53
C GLU A 58 -16.56 -10.00 -1.96
N MET A 59 -16.03 -9.22 -1.02
CA MET A 59 -15.07 -8.16 -1.26
C MET A 59 -13.75 -8.74 -1.75
N GLU A 60 -13.34 -8.34 -2.95
CA GLU A 60 -11.96 -8.52 -3.40
C GLU A 60 -11.04 -7.48 -2.74
N ALA A 61 -9.97 -7.96 -2.12
CA ALA A 61 -8.99 -7.12 -1.47
C ALA A 61 -7.58 -7.65 -1.68
N VAL A 62 -6.59 -6.76 -1.58
CA VAL A 62 -5.19 -7.16 -1.46
C VAL A 62 -4.74 -6.92 -0.03
N VAL A 63 -4.33 -7.99 0.63
CA VAL A 63 -3.61 -7.92 1.91
C VAL A 63 -2.15 -7.70 1.58
N PHE A 64 -1.53 -6.66 2.14
CA PHE A 64 -0.17 -6.27 1.79
C PHE A 64 0.61 -5.82 3.03
N ASP A 65 1.93 -5.83 2.88
CA ASP A 65 2.90 -5.37 3.88
C ASP A 65 4.16 -4.82 3.17
N LEU A 66 4.93 -3.98 3.87
CA LEU A 66 6.17 -3.40 3.39
C LEU A 66 7.33 -3.64 4.35
N GLU A 67 8.50 -3.97 3.79
CA GLU A 67 9.77 -3.81 4.50
C GLU A 67 10.45 -2.50 4.10
N THR A 68 11.03 -1.79 5.07
CA THR A 68 11.55 -0.43 4.88
C THR A 68 12.92 -0.24 5.55
N THR A 69 13.70 0.77 5.11
CA THR A 69 15.07 0.97 5.62
C THR A 69 15.07 1.58 7.04
N GLY A 70 13.90 1.79 7.64
CA GLY A 70 13.69 2.52 8.89
C GLY A 70 12.24 3.00 8.98
N PHE A 71 11.94 3.94 9.87
CA PHE A 71 10.55 4.33 10.17
C PHE A 71 10.13 5.69 9.59
N ASN A 72 11.05 6.45 8.98
CA ASN A 72 10.82 7.85 8.65
C ASN A 72 10.97 8.13 7.14
N PRO A 73 9.90 7.97 6.34
CA PRO A 73 10.00 8.13 4.89
C PRO A 73 10.31 9.57 4.47
N TYR A 74 9.93 10.56 5.30
CA TYR A 74 10.24 11.97 5.05
C TYR A 74 11.66 12.38 5.46
N ASN A 75 12.38 11.50 6.18
CA ASN A 75 13.79 11.71 6.57
C ASN A 75 14.73 10.75 5.82
N GLY A 76 14.29 10.26 4.66
CA GLY A 76 15.12 9.52 3.72
C GLY A 76 15.03 8.01 3.80
N ASP A 77 14.23 7.43 4.72
CA ASP A 77 13.97 5.99 4.69
C ASP A 77 13.13 5.62 3.47
N GLU A 78 13.40 4.46 2.88
CA GLU A 78 12.80 4.02 1.61
C GLU A 78 12.23 2.60 1.76
N ILE A 79 11.37 2.22 0.82
CA ILE A 79 10.83 0.86 0.71
C ILE A 79 11.93 -0.08 0.21
N LEU A 80 12.13 -1.24 0.87
CA LEU A 80 13.00 -2.33 0.41
C LEU A 80 12.23 -3.46 -0.26
N SER A 81 11.03 -3.76 0.22
CA SER A 81 10.22 -4.80 -0.39
C SER A 81 8.75 -4.54 -0.17
N VAL A 82 7.94 -5.13 -1.04
CA VAL A 82 6.49 -5.13 -0.97
C VAL A 82 5.99 -6.53 -1.25
N GLY A 83 5.09 -7.01 -0.39
CA GLY A 83 4.42 -8.28 -0.50
C GLY A 83 2.92 -8.07 -0.56
N GLY A 84 2.21 -8.96 -1.24
CA GLY A 84 0.76 -8.92 -1.23
C GLY A 84 0.11 -10.19 -1.73
N VAL A 85 -1.09 -10.46 -1.23
CA VAL A 85 -1.92 -11.59 -1.64
C VAL A 85 -3.33 -11.12 -1.96
N LEU A 86 -3.90 -11.70 -3.01
CA LEU A 86 -5.27 -11.44 -3.39
C LEU A 86 -6.22 -12.34 -2.58
N ILE A 87 -7.26 -11.73 -2.02
CA ILE A 87 -8.32 -12.44 -1.32
C ILE A 87 -9.68 -12.07 -1.90
N LYS A 88 -10.64 -12.96 -1.70
CA LYS A 88 -12.06 -12.67 -1.89
C LYS A 88 -12.81 -13.15 -0.66
N GLY A 89 -13.33 -12.20 0.12
CA GLY A 89 -13.92 -12.51 1.42
C GLY A 89 -12.96 -13.25 2.34
N GLY A 90 -13.35 -14.47 2.75
CA GLY A 90 -12.62 -15.32 3.67
C GLY A 90 -11.61 -16.28 3.04
N GLU A 91 -11.31 -16.13 1.75
CA GLU A 91 -10.49 -17.08 0.99
C GLU A 91 -9.34 -16.40 0.23
N LEU A 92 -8.22 -17.11 0.10
CA LEU A 92 -7.14 -16.73 -0.82
C LEU A 92 -7.57 -17.05 -2.25
N GLU A 93 -7.42 -16.09 -3.16
CA GLU A 93 -7.64 -16.33 -4.59
C GLU A 93 -6.48 -17.17 -5.16
N ALA A 94 -6.76 -17.98 -6.19
CA ALA A 94 -5.77 -18.84 -6.85
C ALA A 94 -4.74 -18.08 -7.73
N ALA A 95 -4.60 -16.78 -7.50
CA ALA A 95 -3.62 -15.94 -8.20
C ALA A 95 -2.23 -16.09 -7.57
N GLU A 96 -1.20 -15.91 -8.40
CA GLU A 96 0.18 -15.87 -7.91
C GLU A 96 0.36 -14.73 -6.89
N PRO A 97 0.94 -15.00 -5.71
CA PRO A 97 1.28 -13.96 -4.75
C PRO A 97 2.25 -12.93 -5.33
N PHE A 98 2.11 -11.69 -4.89
CA PHE A 98 3.01 -10.62 -5.27
C PHE A 98 4.15 -10.48 -4.26
N TYR A 99 5.37 -10.48 -4.75
CA TYR A 99 6.54 -10.09 -3.98
C TYR A 99 7.56 -9.40 -4.88
N ARG A 100 8.06 -8.25 -4.43
CA ARG A 100 9.12 -7.51 -5.11
C ARG A 100 10.06 -6.89 -4.09
N LEU A 101 11.36 -7.09 -4.31
CA LEU A 101 12.39 -6.21 -3.76
C LEU A 101 12.37 -4.89 -4.54
N VAL A 102 12.79 -3.82 -3.87
CA VAL A 102 12.92 -2.47 -4.40
C VAL A 102 14.29 -1.94 -4.02
N ASN A 103 15.01 -1.38 -4.99
CA ASN A 103 16.28 -0.74 -4.74
C ASN A 103 16.06 0.61 -4.04
N PRO A 104 16.44 0.76 -2.76
CA PRO A 104 16.20 1.98 -2.00
C PRO A 104 17.16 3.11 -2.39
N ARG A 105 18.15 2.84 -3.26
CA ARG A 105 19.23 3.75 -3.65
C ARG A 105 19.96 4.38 -2.46
N ARG A 106 20.06 3.62 -1.37
CA ARG A 106 20.81 3.95 -0.16
C ARG A 106 21.31 2.68 0.52
N LYS A 107 22.25 2.86 1.45
CA LYS A 107 22.73 1.76 2.30
C LYS A 107 21.63 1.33 3.27
N ILE A 108 21.41 0.02 3.38
CA ILE A 108 20.50 -0.58 4.35
C ILE A 108 21.19 -0.60 5.73
N PRO A 109 20.54 -0.10 6.80
CA PRO A 109 21.11 -0.20 8.14
C PRO A 109 21.32 -1.67 8.56
N PRO A 110 22.43 -2.01 9.25
CA PRO A 110 22.72 -3.41 9.60
C PRO A 110 21.60 -4.12 10.37
N HIS A 111 20.92 -3.42 11.28
CA HIS A 111 19.81 -3.98 12.04
C HIS A 111 18.58 -4.31 11.15
N ILE A 112 18.38 -3.60 10.03
CA ILE A 112 17.33 -3.91 9.07
C ILE A 112 17.71 -5.14 8.24
N THR A 113 18.97 -5.28 7.84
CA THR A 113 19.44 -6.50 7.18
C THR A 113 19.35 -7.72 8.12
N GLU A 114 19.67 -7.55 9.40
CA GLU A 114 19.50 -8.61 10.41
C GLU A 114 18.03 -8.99 10.60
N LEU A 115 17.14 -8.00 10.62
CA LEU A 115 15.70 -8.20 10.81
C LEU A 115 15.03 -8.88 9.60
N THR A 116 15.31 -8.39 8.40
CA THR A 116 14.58 -8.77 7.17
C THR A 116 15.33 -9.79 6.30
N GLY A 117 16.62 -9.99 6.54
CA GLY A 117 17.50 -10.75 5.67
C GLY A 117 17.86 -10.06 4.35
N ILE A 118 17.30 -8.88 4.05
CA ILE A 118 17.55 -8.17 2.78
C ILE A 118 18.91 -7.47 2.83
N THR A 119 19.81 -7.90 1.95
CA THR A 119 21.18 -7.36 1.86
C THR A 119 21.27 -6.21 0.85
N ASP A 120 22.28 -5.35 1.01
CA ASP A 120 22.58 -4.30 0.03
C ASP A 120 22.79 -4.86 -1.39
N ALA A 121 23.40 -6.06 -1.52
CA ALA A 121 23.61 -6.71 -2.81
C ALA A 121 22.28 -7.11 -3.49
N MET A 122 21.38 -7.74 -2.74
CA MET A 122 20.04 -8.11 -3.24
C MET A 122 19.25 -6.86 -3.65
N ALA A 123 19.29 -5.81 -2.83
CA ALA A 123 18.56 -4.58 -3.10
C ALA A 123 19.16 -3.79 -4.27
N GLN A 124 20.48 -3.87 -4.51
CA GLN A 124 21.12 -3.22 -5.66
C GLN A 124 20.67 -3.79 -7.00
N GLU A 125 20.44 -5.11 -7.06
CA GLU A 125 19.95 -5.80 -8.26
C GLU A 125 18.44 -5.65 -8.47
N ALA A 126 17.72 -5.21 -7.45
CA ALA A 126 16.27 -5.03 -7.49
C ALA A 126 15.85 -3.86 -8.42
N PRO A 127 14.61 -3.88 -8.94
CA PRO A 127 14.03 -2.76 -9.66
C PRO A 127 14.03 -1.48 -8.82
N ASP A 128 14.07 -0.32 -9.48
CA ASP A 128 13.98 0.94 -8.76
C ASP A 128 12.56 1.21 -8.22
N LEU A 129 12.44 2.23 -7.36
CA LEU A 129 11.17 2.60 -6.74
C LEU A 129 10.05 2.87 -7.75
N MET A 130 10.36 3.43 -8.93
CA MET A 130 9.34 3.73 -9.93
C MET A 130 8.75 2.44 -10.51
N GLN A 131 9.61 1.47 -10.86
CA GLN A 131 9.16 0.15 -11.30
C GLN A 131 8.44 -0.61 -10.19
N GLY A 132 8.96 -0.62 -8.97
CA GLY A 132 8.32 -1.30 -7.83
C GLY A 132 6.91 -0.78 -7.53
N LEU A 133 6.73 0.56 -7.54
CA LEU A 133 5.41 1.17 -7.38
C LEU A 133 4.47 0.87 -8.56
N HIS A 134 4.99 0.87 -9.79
CA HIS A 134 4.20 0.52 -10.96
C HIS A 134 3.67 -0.92 -10.84
N ASP A 135 4.55 -1.88 -10.57
CA ASP A 135 4.20 -3.29 -10.48
C ASP A 135 3.21 -3.57 -9.34
N PHE A 136 3.41 -2.90 -8.20
CA PHE A 136 2.49 -3.03 -7.08
C PHE A 136 1.11 -2.42 -7.40
N LEU A 137 1.07 -1.23 -8.00
CA LEU A 137 -0.21 -0.59 -8.35
C LEU A 137 -0.97 -1.36 -9.44
N ASP A 138 -0.26 -2.01 -10.37
CA ASP A 138 -0.85 -2.91 -11.36
C ASP A 138 -1.44 -4.16 -10.68
N PHE A 139 -0.69 -4.79 -9.79
CA PHE A 139 -1.14 -5.96 -9.04
C PHE A 139 -2.40 -5.69 -8.21
N ILE A 140 -2.41 -4.61 -7.41
CA ILE A 140 -3.57 -4.29 -6.57
C ILE A 140 -4.77 -3.82 -7.38
N GLY A 141 -4.52 -3.28 -8.58
CA GLY A 141 -5.53 -2.72 -9.47
C GLY A 141 -6.43 -1.74 -8.72
N LYS A 142 -7.71 -2.08 -8.61
CA LYS A 142 -8.72 -1.22 -7.98
C LYS A 142 -9.18 -1.64 -6.59
N ARG A 143 -8.60 -2.71 -6.05
CA ARG A 143 -9.14 -3.44 -4.89
C ARG A 143 -8.94 -2.66 -3.60
N VAL A 144 -9.73 -3.01 -2.59
CA VAL A 144 -9.50 -2.53 -1.23
C VAL A 144 -8.16 -3.10 -0.74
N LEU A 145 -7.41 -2.30 -0.01
CA LEU A 145 -6.18 -2.77 0.62
C LEU A 145 -6.42 -3.11 2.08
N ILE A 146 -5.73 -4.13 2.56
CA ILE A 146 -5.74 -4.56 3.96
C ILE A 146 -4.29 -4.62 4.42
N ALA A 147 -3.99 -4.01 5.57
CA ALA A 147 -2.66 -4.06 6.18
C ALA A 147 -2.80 -4.08 7.71
N HIS A 148 -1.76 -4.51 8.42
CA HIS A 148 -1.72 -4.50 9.87
C HIS A 148 -0.91 -3.31 10.37
N GLY A 149 -1.55 -2.35 11.06
CA GLY A 149 -0.83 -1.13 11.47
C GLY A 149 -0.51 -0.23 10.28
N SER A 150 -1.46 -0.11 9.35
CA SER A 150 -1.35 0.53 8.03
C SER A 150 -0.80 1.97 8.02
N GLY A 151 -0.73 2.64 9.18
CA GLY A 151 -0.16 3.97 9.31
C GLY A 151 1.29 4.05 8.84
N HIS A 152 2.10 3.02 9.07
CA HIS A 152 3.47 2.93 8.56
C HIS A 152 3.46 2.81 7.03
N ASP A 153 2.80 1.79 6.49
CA ASP A 153 2.77 1.49 5.06
C ASP A 153 2.24 2.65 4.23
N LYS A 154 1.13 3.25 4.68
CA LYS A 154 0.52 4.39 3.99
C LYS A 154 1.44 5.59 3.93
N GLN A 155 2.25 5.84 4.97
CA GLN A 155 3.21 6.96 4.94
C GLN A 155 4.32 6.69 3.92
N PHE A 156 4.84 5.48 3.87
CA PHE A 156 5.86 5.09 2.89
C PHE A 156 5.33 5.12 1.46
N LEU A 157 4.17 4.53 1.19
CA LEU A 157 3.53 4.58 -0.13
C LEU A 157 3.24 6.01 -0.57
N ASN A 158 2.68 6.86 0.30
CA ASN A 158 2.41 8.25 -0.07
C ASN A 158 3.69 9.05 -0.32
N ALA A 159 4.72 8.88 0.51
CA ALA A 159 6.01 9.54 0.28
C ALA A 159 6.63 9.10 -1.05
N ALA A 160 6.61 7.79 -1.36
CA ALA A 160 7.12 7.22 -2.58
C ALA A 160 6.33 7.67 -3.83
N LEU A 161 5.00 7.66 -3.78
CA LEU A 161 4.11 8.14 -4.84
C LEU A 161 4.24 9.65 -5.06
N TRP A 162 4.41 10.43 -3.99
CA TRP A 162 4.63 11.86 -4.08
C TRP A 162 6.00 12.17 -4.70
N LYS A 163 7.04 11.44 -4.28
CA LYS A 163 8.41 11.56 -4.79
C LYS A 163 8.45 11.29 -6.30
N THR A 164 7.86 10.17 -6.74
CA THR A 164 7.92 9.70 -8.13
C THR A 164 6.89 10.37 -9.04
N SER A 165 5.62 10.41 -8.62
CA SER A 165 4.49 10.68 -9.51
C SER A 165 3.65 11.89 -9.13
N LYS A 166 3.91 12.52 -7.98
CA LYS A 166 3.17 13.67 -7.42
C LYS A 166 1.69 13.38 -7.18
N VAL A 167 1.40 12.16 -6.72
CA VAL A 167 0.08 11.70 -6.31
C VAL A 167 0.15 11.07 -4.92
N ASN A 168 -1.01 10.89 -4.30
CA ASN A 168 -1.17 10.10 -3.07
C ASN A 168 -1.91 8.81 -3.40
N LEU A 169 -1.74 7.82 -2.54
CA LEU A 169 -2.52 6.59 -2.57
C LEU A 169 -4.01 6.94 -2.45
N SER A 170 -4.78 6.47 -3.42
CA SER A 170 -6.22 6.74 -3.52
C SER A 170 -7.08 5.57 -3.02
N HIS A 171 -6.47 4.40 -2.86
CA HIS A 171 -7.15 3.19 -2.44
C HIS A 171 -7.69 3.32 -1.02
N ARG A 172 -8.80 2.64 -0.78
CA ARG A 172 -9.31 2.40 0.57
C ARG A 172 -8.40 1.40 1.27
N VAL A 173 -8.06 1.69 2.53
CA VAL A 173 -7.21 0.82 3.35
C VAL A 173 -7.98 0.45 4.61
N VAL A 174 -8.09 -0.84 4.88
CA VAL A 174 -8.60 -1.40 6.14
C VAL A 174 -7.39 -1.78 6.99
N ASP A 175 -7.39 -1.32 8.23
CA ASP A 175 -6.32 -1.60 9.17
C ASP A 175 -6.76 -2.70 10.15
N THR A 176 -6.15 -3.88 10.05
CA THR A 176 -6.51 -5.02 10.90
C THR A 176 -6.20 -4.75 12.38
N MET A 177 -5.25 -3.87 12.71
CA MET A 177 -5.01 -3.44 14.09
C MET A 177 -6.19 -2.61 14.63
N MET A 178 -6.79 -1.74 13.81
CA MET A 178 -7.98 -0.99 14.21
C MET A 178 -9.21 -1.90 14.34
N VAL A 179 -9.34 -2.87 13.43
CA VAL A 179 -10.39 -3.89 13.51
C VAL A 179 -10.25 -4.71 14.79
N ALA A 180 -9.04 -5.14 15.14
CA ALA A 180 -8.77 -5.86 16.39
C ALA A 180 -9.14 -5.03 17.64
N LYS A 181 -8.80 -3.74 17.66
CA LYS A 181 -9.19 -2.82 18.75
C LYS A 181 -10.69 -2.69 18.92
N TRP A 182 -11.43 -2.68 17.82
CA TRP A 182 -12.89 -2.63 17.86
C TRP A 182 -13.51 -3.98 18.30
N LEU A 183 -13.00 -5.10 17.77
CA LEU A 183 -13.49 -6.44 18.12
C LEU A 183 -13.20 -6.79 19.58
N GLU A 184 -12.01 -6.43 20.07
CA GLU A 184 -11.47 -6.85 21.36
C GLU A 184 -10.84 -5.70 22.17
N PRO A 185 -11.60 -4.67 22.57
CA PRO A 185 -11.07 -3.40 23.10
C PRO A 185 -10.28 -3.50 24.42
N ARG A 186 -10.35 -4.64 25.10
CA ARG A 186 -9.67 -4.89 26.39
C ARG A 186 -8.35 -5.65 26.25
N ARG A 187 -7.89 -5.93 25.02
CA ARG A 187 -6.60 -6.58 24.78
C ARG A 187 -5.45 -5.68 25.22
N LYS A 188 -4.37 -6.32 25.70
CA LYS A 188 -3.15 -5.64 26.17
C LYS A 188 -2.24 -5.21 25.02
N SER A 189 -2.16 -6.03 23.97
CA SER A 189 -1.38 -5.77 22.76
C SER A 189 -2.23 -6.04 21.52
N TYR A 190 -1.91 -5.32 20.46
CA TYR A 190 -2.52 -5.46 19.14
C TYR A 190 -1.45 -5.60 18.05
N GLY A 191 -0.21 -5.95 18.44
CA GLY A 191 0.82 -6.32 17.47
C GLY A 191 0.42 -7.59 16.72
N LEU A 192 1.00 -7.76 15.53
CA LEU A 192 0.67 -8.87 14.65
C LEU A 192 0.95 -10.20 15.35
N ASP A 193 2.14 -10.37 15.95
CA ASP A 193 2.55 -11.60 16.62
C ASP A 193 1.57 -12.01 17.74
N GLU A 194 1.16 -11.08 18.60
CA GLU A 194 0.24 -11.39 19.70
C GLU A 194 -1.19 -11.63 19.24
N LEU A 195 -1.56 -11.14 18.06
CA LEU A 195 -2.83 -11.50 17.43
C LEU A 195 -2.73 -12.89 16.81
N LEU A 196 -1.71 -13.17 16.01
CA LEU A 196 -1.49 -14.48 15.39
C LEU A 196 -1.48 -15.60 16.43
N GLU A 197 -0.73 -15.43 17.54
CA GLU A 197 -0.68 -16.41 18.63
C GLU A 197 -2.06 -16.69 19.23
N SER A 198 -2.85 -15.65 19.50
CA SER A 198 -4.16 -15.83 20.15
C SER A 198 -5.23 -16.46 19.26
N TYR A 199 -5.10 -16.31 17.95
CA TYR A 199 -6.01 -16.88 16.97
C TYR A 199 -5.49 -18.23 16.45
N ASP A 200 -4.45 -18.78 17.08
CA ASP A 200 -3.80 -20.06 16.71
C ASP A 200 -3.34 -20.07 15.24
N ILE A 201 -2.84 -18.94 14.76
CA ILE A 201 -2.31 -18.78 13.41
C ILE A 201 -0.80 -18.95 13.47
N GLU A 202 -0.29 -19.95 12.75
CA GLU A 202 1.14 -20.24 12.67
C GLU A 202 1.94 -19.01 12.21
N ILE A 203 2.90 -18.61 13.05
CA ILE A 203 3.92 -17.63 12.70
C ILE A 203 4.98 -18.34 11.85
N THR A 204 5.04 -18.00 10.56
CA THR A 204 5.99 -18.60 9.62
C THR A 204 7.30 -17.82 9.59
N TYR A 205 7.44 -16.89 8.65
CA TYR A 205 8.62 -16.05 8.49
C TYR A 205 8.23 -14.59 8.70
N ARG A 206 8.57 -14.04 9.88
CA ARG A 206 8.35 -12.63 10.23
C ARG A 206 9.34 -11.74 9.49
N HIS A 207 8.97 -10.48 9.28
CA HIS A 207 9.79 -9.47 8.61
C HIS A 207 10.14 -9.83 7.16
N HIS A 208 9.17 -10.48 6.52
CA HIS A 208 9.18 -10.71 5.10
C HIS A 208 7.80 -10.36 4.55
N ALA A 209 7.72 -9.24 3.83
CA ALA A 209 6.47 -8.61 3.39
C ALA A 209 5.41 -9.59 2.83
N LEU A 210 5.79 -10.59 2.03
CA LEU A 210 4.81 -11.57 1.52
C LEU A 210 4.28 -12.52 2.62
N HIS A 211 5.15 -13.01 3.51
CA HIS A 211 4.73 -13.90 4.58
C HIS A 211 3.88 -13.14 5.61
N ASP A 212 4.25 -11.89 5.90
CA ASP A 212 3.49 -10.96 6.73
C ASP A 212 2.09 -10.70 6.13
N SER A 213 2.00 -10.54 4.81
CA SER A 213 0.72 -10.42 4.10
C SER A 213 -0.14 -11.68 4.20
N LEU A 214 0.47 -12.87 4.05
CA LEU A 214 -0.22 -14.16 4.18
C LEU A 214 -0.75 -14.39 5.60
N MET A 215 0.05 -14.11 6.62
CA MET A 215 -0.36 -14.22 8.02
C MET A 215 -1.45 -13.19 8.35
N THR A 216 -1.35 -11.97 7.84
CA THR A 216 -2.38 -10.94 7.97
C THR A 216 -3.68 -11.34 7.27
N ALA A 217 -3.62 -12.04 6.14
CA ALA A 217 -4.80 -12.56 5.44
C ALA A 217 -5.53 -13.61 6.28
N LYS A 218 -4.80 -14.56 6.87
CA LYS A 218 -5.36 -15.55 7.79
C LYS A 218 -6.03 -14.88 9.00
N LEU A 219 -5.37 -13.86 9.56
CA LEU A 219 -5.93 -13.08 10.68
C LEU A 219 -7.21 -12.35 10.26
N TRP A 220 -7.23 -11.77 9.05
CA TRP A 220 -8.40 -11.14 8.49
C TRP A 220 -9.58 -12.12 8.34
N PHE A 221 -9.33 -13.36 7.92
CA PHE A 221 -10.38 -14.38 7.82
C PHE A 221 -11.00 -14.69 9.18
N ALA A 222 -10.19 -14.82 10.23
CA ALA A 222 -10.70 -14.99 11.59
C ALA A 222 -11.52 -13.77 12.06
N PHE A 223 -11.10 -12.56 11.69
CA PHE A 223 -11.88 -11.36 11.99
C PHE A 223 -13.22 -11.32 11.25
N LEU A 224 -13.30 -11.77 9.99
CA LEU A 224 -14.57 -11.76 9.24
C LEU A 224 -15.69 -12.51 9.97
N GLU A 225 -15.38 -13.64 10.60
CA GLU A 225 -16.37 -14.39 11.40
C GLU A 225 -16.89 -13.55 12.59
N LEU A 226 -16.00 -12.86 13.30
CA LEU A 226 -16.35 -12.01 14.44
C LEU A 226 -17.10 -10.74 14.00
N ILE A 227 -16.73 -10.16 12.87
CA ILE A 227 -17.38 -9.00 12.26
C ILE A 227 -18.83 -9.37 11.89
N GLN A 228 -19.01 -10.53 11.26
CA GLN A 228 -20.33 -11.05 10.89
C GLN A 228 -21.19 -11.33 12.13
N ALA A 229 -20.62 -11.88 13.21
CA ALA A 229 -21.32 -12.09 14.47
C ALA A 229 -21.81 -10.77 15.12
N LYS A 230 -21.17 -9.64 14.80
CA LYS A 230 -21.63 -8.28 15.19
C LYS A 230 -22.62 -7.66 14.20
N GLN A 231 -23.11 -8.42 13.23
CA GLN A 231 -24.05 -7.97 12.19
C GLN A 231 -23.49 -6.83 11.31
N VAL A 232 -22.17 -6.78 11.15
CA VAL A 232 -21.49 -5.88 10.21
C VAL A 232 -21.25 -6.66 8.92
N SER A 233 -21.82 -6.21 7.82
CA SER A 233 -21.89 -7.00 6.59
C SER A 233 -21.17 -6.37 5.41
N THR A 234 -21.06 -5.05 5.38
CA THR A 234 -20.43 -4.30 4.28
C THR A 234 -19.19 -3.53 4.74
N LEU A 235 -18.37 -3.11 3.77
CA LEU A 235 -17.23 -2.24 4.05
C LEU A 235 -17.67 -0.88 4.64
N GLY A 236 -18.81 -0.36 4.20
CA GLY A 236 -19.42 0.87 4.71
C GLY A 236 -19.81 0.75 6.18
N ASP A 237 -20.46 -0.35 6.55
CA ASP A 237 -20.77 -0.66 7.96
C ASP A 237 -19.49 -0.67 8.79
N LEU A 238 -18.47 -1.42 8.34
CA LEU A 238 -17.20 -1.55 9.05
C LEU A 238 -16.55 -0.19 9.28
N TYR A 239 -16.47 0.67 8.25
CA TYR A 239 -15.93 2.02 8.42
C TYR A 239 -16.76 2.89 9.37
N ALA A 240 -18.07 2.76 9.40
CA ALA A 240 -18.92 3.51 10.31
C ALA A 240 -18.65 3.14 11.79
N TYR A 241 -18.25 1.90 12.07
CA TYR A 241 -17.83 1.48 13.41
C TYR A 241 -16.41 1.95 13.74
N LEU A 242 -15.47 1.78 12.79
CA LEU A 242 -14.08 2.21 12.97
C LEU A 242 -13.92 3.73 13.10
N SER A 243 -14.85 4.54 12.59
CA SER A 243 -14.80 6.01 12.73
C SER A 243 -15.31 6.54 14.07
N ARG A 244 -15.92 5.68 14.91
CA ARG A 244 -16.50 6.07 16.20
C ARG A 244 -15.53 5.93 17.38
N HIS A 245 -14.36 5.36 17.15
CA HIS A 245 -13.36 4.96 18.16
C HIS A 245 -11.96 5.29 17.64
#